data_AF-Q1MW07-F1
#
_entry.id   AF-Q1MW07-F1
#
_cell.length_a   1.000
_cell.length_b   1.000
_cell.length_c   1.000
_cell.angle_alpha   90.00
_cell.angle_beta   90.00
_cell.angle_gamma   90.00
#
_symmetry.space_group_name_H-M   'P 1'
#
loop_
_entity.id
_entity.type
_entity.pdbx_description
1 polymer ?
#
loop_
_entity_poly.entity_id
_entity_poly.type
_entity_poly.pdbx_seq_one_letter_code
_entity_poly.pdbx_strand_id
1 'polypeptide(L)'
;TQNQALSAILFLYKNVLNQELEWPDNVVRAKRPKRLPVVLSQAEVCTLLDNMSGINGLIARLIYGTGMRKMECLRLRVTDVDFDYRQIIVRLGKGNKDRVTLLPERLCTPLREQLENVRQIHGKDLEEGYGEVGLPFALDRKYPNAGREWKWQYVFPSTRRSVDPLTGVIRRHHWYDTNVSRAIRQSVYNTRINKQVGVHTLRHSFATHLL
;
A
#
# COMPACT_ATOMS: atom_id res chain seq x y z
N THR A 1 10.10 9.57 18.27
CA THR A 1 11.52 9.95 18.09
C THR A 1 11.65 11.46 18.24
N GLN A 2 12.82 11.99 18.64
CA GLN A 2 13.04 13.43 18.87
C GLN A 2 12.55 14.31 17.72
N ASN A 3 12.87 13.97 16.46
CA ASN A 3 12.41 14.77 15.32
C ASN A 3 10.88 14.75 15.12
N GLN A 4 10.20 13.66 15.48
CA GLN A 4 8.74 13.59 15.43
C GLN A 4 8.12 14.44 16.55
N ALA A 5 8.69 14.39 17.77
CA ALA A 5 8.25 15.22 18.88
C ALA A 5 8.47 16.70 18.59
N LEU A 6 9.65 17.06 18.07
CA LEU A 6 9.97 18.41 17.60
C LEU A 6 8.97 18.87 16.54
N SER A 7 8.67 18.04 15.54
CA SER A 7 7.68 18.37 14.50
C SER A 7 6.28 18.55 15.07
N ALA A 8 5.89 17.77 16.08
CA ALA A 8 4.59 17.89 16.74
C ALA A 8 4.47 19.19 17.56
N ILE A 9 5.53 19.56 18.30
CA ILE A 9 5.58 20.83 19.05
C ILE A 9 5.52 22.02 18.08
N LEU A 10 6.33 21.99 17.02
CA LEU A 10 6.30 23.01 15.97
C LEU A 10 4.91 23.14 15.35
N PHE A 11 4.24 22.01 15.08
CA PHE A 11 2.89 22.02 14.54
C PHE A 11 1.87 22.63 15.51
N LEU A 12 1.90 22.24 16.78
CA LEU A 12 1.01 22.75 17.83
C LEU A 12 1.10 24.27 17.94
N TYR A 13 2.29 24.81 18.17
CA TYR A 13 2.45 26.24 18.38
C TYR A 13 2.14 27.05 17.13
N LYS A 14 2.64 26.61 15.96
CA LYS A 14 2.47 27.35 14.72
C LYS A 14 1.04 27.30 14.17
N ASN A 15 0.38 26.15 14.20
CA ASN A 15 -0.89 25.95 13.47
C ASN A 15 -2.11 25.80 14.37
N VAL A 16 -1.93 25.49 15.66
CA VAL A 16 -3.04 25.37 16.61
C VAL A 16 -3.10 26.60 17.52
N LEU A 17 -1.96 27.02 18.07
CA LEU A 17 -1.89 28.15 19.00
C LEU A 17 -1.63 29.51 18.32
N ASN A 18 -1.28 29.52 17.02
CA ASN A 18 -0.88 30.72 16.27
C ASN A 18 0.17 31.57 17.00
N GLN A 19 1.12 30.91 17.67
CA GLN A 19 2.21 31.57 18.37
C GLN A 19 3.53 31.31 17.65
N GLU A 20 4.30 32.38 17.44
CA GLU A 20 5.69 32.26 17.02
C GLU A 20 6.52 31.81 18.22
N LEU A 21 7.17 30.64 18.09
CA LEU A 21 8.17 30.19 19.04
C LEU A 21 9.53 30.77 18.60
N GLU A 22 10.11 31.61 19.45
CA GLU A 22 11.54 31.91 19.41
C GLU A 22 12.30 30.64 19.82
N TRP A 23 12.65 29.81 18.84
CA TRP A 23 13.38 28.58 19.11
C TRP A 23 14.84 28.87 19.39
N PRO A 24 15.44 28.23 20.41
CA PRO A 24 16.88 28.30 20.59
C PRO A 24 17.57 27.67 19.37
N ASP A 25 18.53 28.39 18.78
CA ASP A 25 19.33 27.97 17.61
C ASP A 25 20.04 26.60 17.79
N ASN A 26 20.08 26.11 19.02
CA ASN A 26 20.84 24.94 19.46
C ASN A 26 20.09 23.61 19.32
N VAL A 27 18.87 23.60 18.76
CA VAL A 27 18.10 22.36 18.61
C VAL A 27 18.55 21.60 17.36
N VAL A 28 19.63 20.84 17.55
CA VAL A 28 20.20 19.98 16.51
C VAL A 28 19.21 18.84 16.21
N ARG A 29 18.66 18.83 15.00
CA ARG A 29 17.88 17.69 14.51
C ARG A 29 18.73 16.43 14.58
N ALA A 30 18.22 15.37 15.19
CA ALA A 30 18.89 14.09 15.21
C ALA A 30 19.08 13.61 13.76
N LYS A 31 20.35 13.48 13.32
CA LYS A 31 20.67 12.91 12.01
C LYS A 31 20.28 11.43 12.03
N ARG A 32 19.40 11.03 11.11
CA ARG A 32 19.11 9.59 10.94
C ARG A 32 20.35 8.92 10.34
N PRO A 33 20.86 7.82 10.92
CA PRO A 33 21.95 7.08 10.32
C PRO A 33 21.52 6.57 8.94
N LYS A 34 22.35 6.82 7.92
CA LYS A 34 22.15 6.29 6.57
C LYS A 34 22.46 4.80 6.61
N ARG A 35 21.43 3.95 6.61
CA ARG A 35 21.60 2.50 6.45
C ARG A 35 21.61 2.16 4.96
N LEU A 36 22.51 1.28 4.54
CA LEU A 36 22.49 0.76 3.18
C LEU A 36 21.21 -0.05 2.97
N PRO A 37 20.55 0.08 1.79
CA PRO A 37 19.38 -0.73 1.48
C PRO A 37 19.79 -2.20 1.42
N VAL A 38 19.01 -3.04 2.10
CA VAL A 38 19.14 -4.50 1.95
C VAL A 38 18.51 -4.87 0.61
N VAL A 39 19.23 -5.63 -0.20
CA VAL A 39 18.74 -6.20 -1.47
C VAL A 39 18.90 -7.72 -1.45
N LEU A 40 17.92 -8.40 -2.04
CA LEU A 40 17.92 -9.84 -2.25
C LEU A 40 18.42 -10.15 -3.65
N SER A 41 19.16 -11.24 -3.81
CA SER A 41 19.46 -11.82 -5.13
C SER A 41 18.17 -12.34 -5.77
N GLN A 42 18.18 -12.57 -7.09
CA GLN A 42 17.03 -13.14 -7.78
C GLN A 42 16.63 -14.51 -7.21
N ALA A 43 17.61 -15.36 -6.87
CA ALA A 43 17.37 -16.66 -6.24
C ALA A 43 16.69 -16.51 -4.87
N GLU A 44 17.19 -15.61 -4.01
CA GLU A 44 16.57 -15.34 -2.70
C GLU A 44 15.13 -14.80 -2.85
N VAL A 45 14.88 -13.95 -3.84
CA VAL A 45 13.51 -13.45 -4.12
C VAL A 45 12.60 -14.60 -4.54
N CYS A 46 13.03 -15.47 -5.46
CA CYS A 46 12.24 -16.63 -5.86
C CYS A 46 11.92 -17.52 -4.65
N THR A 47 12.93 -17.92 -3.89
CA THR A 47 12.77 -18.75 -2.69
C THR A 47 11.80 -18.14 -1.67
N LEU A 48 11.90 -16.82 -1.44
CA LEU A 48 11.00 -16.09 -0.55
C LEU A 48 9.56 -16.08 -1.07
N LEU A 49 9.34 -15.75 -2.35
CA LEU A 49 8.01 -15.61 -2.93
C LEU A 49 7.31 -16.96 -3.12
N ASP A 50 8.06 -18.04 -3.36
CA ASP A 50 7.51 -19.39 -3.51
C ASP A 50 7.04 -19.99 -2.17
N ASN A 51 7.59 -19.49 -1.06
CA ASN A 51 7.12 -19.80 0.29
C ASN A 51 5.97 -18.88 0.75
N MET A 52 5.37 -18.10 -0.15
CA MET A 52 4.22 -17.24 0.14
C MET A 52 3.01 -17.65 -0.70
N SER A 53 1.84 -17.71 -0.07
CA SER A 53 0.58 -18.09 -0.71
C SER A 53 -0.52 -17.05 -0.49
N GLY A 54 -1.62 -17.20 -1.25
CA GLY A 54 -2.81 -16.36 -1.16
C GLY A 54 -2.57 -14.88 -1.44
N ILE A 55 -3.45 -14.04 -0.89
CA ILE A 55 -3.45 -12.58 -1.10
C ILE A 55 -2.09 -11.94 -0.75
N ASN A 56 -1.47 -12.37 0.35
CA ASN A 56 -0.17 -11.82 0.78
C ASN A 56 0.95 -12.17 -0.21
N GLY A 57 0.94 -13.39 -0.78
CA GLY A 57 1.88 -13.80 -1.82
C GLY A 57 1.69 -12.98 -3.10
N LEU A 58 0.45 -12.76 -3.54
CA LEU A 58 0.15 -11.93 -4.71
C LEU A 58 0.60 -10.47 -4.51
N ILE A 59 0.33 -9.88 -3.34
CA ILE A 59 0.79 -8.53 -3.00
C ILE A 59 2.32 -8.45 -3.03
N ALA A 60 3.03 -9.44 -2.45
CA ALA A 60 4.49 -9.45 -2.45
C ALA A 60 5.07 -9.57 -3.87
N ARG A 61 4.49 -10.44 -4.71
CA ARG A 61 4.84 -10.59 -6.12
C ARG A 61 4.60 -9.30 -6.91
N LEU A 62 3.49 -8.59 -6.67
CA LEU A 62 3.23 -7.29 -7.27
C LEU A 62 4.24 -6.24 -6.83
N ILE A 63 4.53 -6.12 -5.53
CA ILE A 63 5.49 -5.12 -5.03
C ILE A 63 6.87 -5.34 -5.65
N TYR A 64 7.34 -6.59 -5.73
CA TYR A 64 8.58 -6.93 -6.41
C TYR A 64 8.47 -6.68 -7.91
N GLY A 65 7.42 -7.11 -8.59
CA GLY A 65 7.29 -7.00 -10.05
C GLY A 65 7.08 -5.57 -10.57
N THR A 66 6.63 -4.64 -9.73
CA THR A 66 6.19 -3.30 -10.16
C THR A 66 6.96 -2.16 -9.48
N GLY A 67 7.75 -2.45 -8.45
CA GLY A 67 8.47 -1.45 -7.66
C GLY A 67 7.59 -0.49 -6.85
N MET A 68 6.30 -0.80 -6.65
CA MET A 68 5.39 0.03 -5.86
C MET A 68 5.77 0.08 -4.38
N ARG A 69 5.35 1.13 -3.65
CA ARG A 69 5.40 1.11 -2.18
C ARG A 69 4.30 0.17 -1.68
N LYS A 70 4.48 -0.39 -0.48
CA LYS A 70 3.45 -1.17 0.23
C LYS A 70 2.06 -0.51 0.17
N MET A 71 1.96 0.75 0.59
CA MET A 71 0.68 1.45 0.63
C MET A 71 0.11 1.79 -0.75
N GLU A 72 0.95 1.95 -1.77
CA GLU A 72 0.48 2.13 -3.15
C GLU A 72 -0.18 0.84 -3.65
N CYS A 73 0.45 -0.31 -3.41
CA CYS A 73 -0.11 -1.61 -3.79
C CYS A 73 -1.40 -1.94 -3.02
N LEU A 74 -1.44 -1.68 -1.71
CA LEU A 74 -2.63 -1.97 -0.89
C LEU A 74 -3.82 -1.08 -1.25
N ARG A 75 -3.57 0.17 -1.64
CA ARG A 75 -4.62 1.14 -1.98
C ARG A 75 -5.03 1.11 -3.45
N LEU A 76 -4.46 0.19 -4.22
CA LEU A 76 -4.75 0.03 -5.64
C LEU A 76 -6.25 -0.19 -5.86
N ARG A 77 -6.83 0.56 -6.80
CA ARG A 77 -8.23 0.42 -7.21
C ARG A 77 -8.35 -0.41 -8.47
N VAL A 78 -9.55 -0.94 -8.73
CA VAL A 78 -9.83 -1.67 -9.97
C VAL A 78 -9.49 -0.82 -11.20
N THR A 79 -9.86 0.47 -11.20
CA THR A 79 -9.58 1.38 -12.32
C THR A 79 -8.09 1.66 -12.56
N ASP A 80 -7.23 1.29 -11.63
CA ASP A 80 -5.79 1.55 -11.73
C ASP A 80 -5.04 0.44 -12.47
N VAL A 81 -5.70 -0.68 -12.76
CA VAL A 81 -5.11 -1.85 -13.42
C VAL A 81 -5.57 -1.92 -14.87
N ASP A 82 -4.62 -1.80 -15.79
CA ASP A 82 -4.84 -1.94 -17.22
C ASP A 82 -4.19 -3.24 -17.72
N PHE A 83 -5.01 -4.22 -18.06
CA PHE A 83 -4.52 -5.52 -18.54
C PHE A 83 -4.12 -5.51 -20.01
N ASP A 84 -4.69 -4.62 -20.81
CA ASP A 84 -4.47 -4.57 -22.26
C ASP A 84 -3.10 -3.92 -22.53
N TYR A 85 -2.83 -2.81 -21.86
CA TYR A 85 -1.53 -2.14 -21.89
C TYR A 85 -0.52 -2.72 -20.90
N ARG A 86 -0.92 -3.70 -20.08
CA ARG A 86 -0.12 -4.32 -19.00
C ARG A 86 0.56 -3.26 -18.12
N GLN A 87 -0.25 -2.37 -17.57
CA GLN A 87 0.20 -1.22 -16.80
C GLN A 87 -0.62 -1.04 -15.53
N ILE A 88 -0.01 -0.42 -14.53
CA ILE A 88 -0.65 0.01 -13.29
C ILE A 88 -0.44 1.51 -13.12
N ILE A 89 -1.55 2.23 -12.90
CA ILE A 89 -1.54 3.65 -12.55
C ILE A 89 -1.40 3.78 -11.05
N VAL A 90 -0.23 4.22 -10.60
CA VAL A 90 0.02 4.48 -9.19
C VAL A 90 -0.39 5.89 -8.84
N ARG A 91 -1.57 6.03 -8.24
CA ARG A 91 -2.09 7.32 -7.79
C ARG A 91 -1.39 7.84 -6.55
N LEU A 92 -1.29 9.16 -6.45
CA LEU A 92 -0.81 9.87 -5.26
C LEU A 92 0.58 9.42 -4.84
N GLY A 93 1.45 9.27 -5.83
CA GLY A 93 2.86 9.04 -5.63
C GLY A 93 3.54 10.21 -4.89
N LYS A 94 4.86 10.17 -4.83
CA LYS A 94 5.65 11.22 -4.17
C LYS A 94 5.33 12.57 -4.80
N GLY A 95 4.94 13.56 -3.99
CA GLY A 95 4.56 14.88 -4.45
C GLY A 95 3.15 14.96 -5.05
N ASN A 96 2.27 14.01 -4.72
CA ASN A 96 0.90 13.94 -5.23
C ASN A 96 0.79 13.80 -6.75
N LYS A 97 1.82 13.21 -7.38
CA LYS A 97 1.86 12.94 -8.81
C LYS A 97 1.52 11.48 -9.10
N ASP A 98 0.70 11.28 -10.10
CA ASP A 98 0.41 9.96 -10.64
C ASP A 98 1.59 9.50 -11.50
N ARG A 99 1.82 8.18 -11.53
CA ARG A 99 2.81 7.57 -12.43
C ARG A 99 2.31 6.22 -12.92
N VAL A 100 2.82 5.81 -14.06
CA VAL A 100 2.60 4.47 -14.59
C VAL A 100 3.75 3.54 -14.18
N THR A 101 3.43 2.29 -13.86
CA THR A 101 4.40 1.20 -13.75
C THR A 101 3.93 0.00 -14.55
N LEU A 102 4.84 -0.92 -14.87
CA LEU A 102 4.54 -2.12 -15.64
C LEU A 102 3.75 -3.15 -14.80
N LEU A 103 2.90 -3.94 -15.44
CA LEU A 103 2.26 -5.14 -14.87
C LEU A 103 2.93 -6.39 -15.47
N PRO A 104 3.65 -7.20 -14.69
CA PRO A 104 4.25 -8.43 -15.21
C PRO A 104 3.18 -9.40 -15.73
N GLU A 105 3.40 -9.96 -16.92
CA GLU A 105 2.45 -10.86 -17.58
C GLU A 105 2.06 -12.07 -16.73
N ARG A 106 3.02 -12.66 -16.00
CA ARG A 106 2.79 -13.78 -15.08
C ARG A 106 1.81 -13.45 -13.94
N LEU A 107 1.58 -12.16 -13.65
CA LEU A 107 0.65 -11.70 -12.63
C LEU A 107 -0.72 -11.34 -13.20
N CYS A 108 -0.91 -11.32 -14.51
CA CYS A 108 -2.20 -11.01 -15.12
C CYS A 108 -3.28 -12.00 -14.70
N THR A 109 -3.03 -13.32 -14.83
CA THR A 109 -4.02 -14.35 -14.48
C THR A 109 -4.36 -14.34 -12.98
N PRO A 110 -3.41 -14.40 -12.04
CA PRO A 110 -3.73 -14.33 -10.61
C PRO A 110 -4.43 -13.04 -10.20
N LEU A 111 -4.13 -11.92 -10.87
CA LEU A 111 -4.78 -10.64 -10.59
C LEU A 111 -6.21 -10.59 -11.12
N ARG A 112 -6.50 -11.21 -12.27
CA ARG A 112 -7.87 -11.37 -12.77
C ARG A 112 -8.71 -12.25 -11.84
N GLU A 113 -8.17 -13.37 -11.37
CA GLU A 113 -8.83 -14.23 -10.39
C GLU A 113 -9.12 -13.48 -9.07
N GLN A 114 -8.15 -12.69 -8.59
CA GLN A 114 -8.34 -11.82 -7.44
C GLN A 114 -9.48 -10.81 -7.68
N LEU A 115 -9.50 -10.15 -8.83
CA LEU A 115 -10.56 -9.18 -9.16
C LEU A 115 -11.93 -9.84 -9.25
N GLU A 116 -12.04 -11.06 -9.79
CA GLU A 116 -13.31 -11.77 -9.81
C GLU A 116 -13.80 -12.10 -8.40
N ASN A 117 -12.92 -12.59 -7.51
CA ASN A 117 -13.25 -12.80 -6.11
C ASN A 117 -13.74 -11.51 -5.43
N VAL A 118 -13.09 -10.39 -5.72
CA VAL A 118 -13.48 -9.08 -5.18
C VAL A 118 -14.82 -8.63 -5.74
N ARG A 119 -15.12 -8.93 -7.00
CA ARG A 119 -16.41 -8.63 -7.63
C ARG A 119 -17.55 -9.36 -6.93
N GLN A 120 -17.35 -10.64 -6.59
CA GLN A 120 -18.32 -11.43 -5.84
C GLN A 120 -18.51 -10.90 -4.42
N ILE A 121 -17.44 -10.52 -3.72
CA ILE A 121 -17.52 -9.90 -2.38
C ILE A 121 -18.28 -8.58 -2.45
N HIS A 122 -17.98 -7.73 -3.44
CA HIS A 122 -18.63 -6.45 -3.66
C HIS A 122 -20.13 -6.62 -3.96
N GLY A 123 -20.49 -7.58 -4.81
CA GLY A 123 -21.89 -7.91 -5.10
C GLY A 123 -22.68 -8.25 -3.83
N LYS A 124 -22.14 -9.13 -2.98
CA LYS A 124 -22.76 -9.48 -1.69
C LYS A 124 -22.88 -8.29 -0.76
N ASP A 125 -21.84 -7.47 -0.67
CA ASP A 125 -21.89 -6.27 0.16
C ASP A 125 -22.98 -5.29 -0.33
N LEU A 126 -23.16 -5.15 -1.65
CA LEU A 126 -24.21 -4.31 -2.23
C LEU A 126 -25.62 -4.83 -1.94
N GLU A 127 -25.83 -6.14 -2.06
CA GLU A 127 -27.10 -6.82 -1.73
C GLU A 127 -27.48 -6.61 -0.26
N GLU A 128 -26.49 -6.62 0.65
CA GLU A 128 -26.67 -6.34 2.07
C GLU A 128 -26.81 -4.84 2.41
N GLY A 129 -26.83 -3.95 1.41
CA GLY A 129 -26.99 -2.50 1.59
C GLY A 129 -25.70 -1.73 1.87
N TYR A 130 -24.54 -2.38 1.77
CA TYR A 130 -23.22 -1.78 1.93
C TYR A 130 -22.55 -1.55 0.55
N GLY A 131 -21.30 -1.97 0.39
CA GLY A 131 -20.52 -1.89 -0.84
C GLY A 131 -19.92 -0.53 -1.13
N GLU A 132 -20.11 0.47 -0.26
CA GLU A 132 -19.43 1.75 -0.41
C GLU A 132 -17.95 1.65 0.03
N VAL A 133 -17.05 2.35 -0.66
CA VAL A 133 -15.65 2.52 -0.27
C VAL A 133 -15.32 4.00 -0.13
N GLY A 134 -14.39 4.33 0.78
CA GLY A 134 -13.91 5.70 0.93
C GLY A 134 -13.18 6.17 -0.33
N LEU A 135 -13.51 7.37 -0.81
CA LEU A 135 -12.94 7.98 -2.02
C LEU A 135 -11.90 9.05 -1.67
N PRO A 136 -10.89 9.28 -2.54
CA PRO A 136 -9.89 10.33 -2.32
C PRO A 136 -10.44 11.74 -2.61
N PHE A 137 -9.82 12.77 -2.02
CA PHE A 137 -10.07 14.21 -2.29
C PHE A 137 -11.52 14.67 -2.27
N ALA A 138 -12.33 14.12 -1.37
CA ALA A 138 -13.75 14.44 -1.27
C ALA A 138 -14.54 14.23 -2.58
N LEU A 139 -14.10 13.27 -3.41
CA LEU A 139 -14.81 12.85 -4.63
C LEU A 139 -16.25 12.41 -4.33
N ASP A 140 -16.49 11.89 -3.14
CA ASP A 140 -17.81 11.56 -2.59
C ASP A 140 -18.76 12.77 -2.55
N ARG A 141 -18.26 13.99 -2.31
CA ARG A 141 -19.10 15.21 -2.35
C ARG A 141 -19.61 15.53 -3.74
N LYS A 142 -18.78 15.31 -4.77
CA LYS A 142 -19.14 15.58 -6.17
C LYS A 142 -19.93 14.43 -6.78
N TYR A 143 -19.63 13.21 -6.37
CA TYR A 143 -20.26 11.98 -6.87
C TYR A 143 -20.61 11.05 -5.69
N PRO A 144 -21.76 11.25 -5.05
CA PRO A 144 -22.14 10.52 -3.84
C PRO A 144 -22.17 8.99 -4.01
N ASN A 145 -22.56 8.51 -5.19
CA ASN A 145 -22.67 7.08 -5.46
C ASN A 145 -21.39 6.44 -5.99
N ALA A 146 -20.33 7.21 -6.24
CA ALA A 146 -19.10 6.69 -6.83
C ALA A 146 -18.45 5.61 -5.93
N GLY A 147 -18.58 5.72 -4.61
CA GLY A 147 -18.02 4.74 -3.67
C GLY A 147 -18.60 3.33 -3.84
N ARG A 148 -19.76 3.17 -4.48
CA ARG A 148 -20.41 1.87 -4.73
C ARG A 148 -20.08 1.29 -6.10
N GLU A 149 -19.47 2.06 -6.98
CA GLU A 149 -19.12 1.57 -8.31
C GLU A 149 -17.92 0.61 -8.25
N TRP A 150 -17.93 -0.39 -9.14
CA TRP A 150 -16.88 -1.41 -9.25
C TRP A 150 -15.48 -0.81 -9.44
N LYS A 151 -15.35 0.20 -10.31
CA LYS A 151 -14.08 0.81 -10.69
C LYS A 151 -13.30 1.42 -9.50
N TRP A 152 -14.02 1.80 -8.44
CA TRP A 152 -13.44 2.41 -7.25
C TRP A 152 -13.10 1.41 -6.14
N GLN A 153 -13.50 0.14 -6.26
CA GLN A 153 -13.21 -0.86 -5.22
C GLN A 153 -11.71 -1.13 -5.13
N TYR A 154 -11.25 -1.53 -3.94
CA TYR A 154 -9.87 -1.95 -3.75
C TYR A 154 -9.62 -3.29 -4.45
N VAL A 155 -8.46 -3.44 -5.09
CA VAL A 155 -8.01 -4.74 -5.63
C VAL A 155 -7.78 -5.75 -4.50
N PHE A 156 -7.38 -5.27 -3.32
CA PHE A 156 -7.16 -6.07 -2.12
C PHE A 156 -8.03 -5.53 -0.99
N PRO A 157 -9.33 -5.85 -0.92
CA PRO A 157 -10.18 -5.44 0.18
C PRO A 157 -9.89 -6.28 1.44
N SER A 158 -10.20 -5.72 2.60
CA SER A 158 -10.22 -6.43 3.88
C SER A 158 -11.28 -7.54 3.86
N THR A 159 -10.96 -8.66 4.49
CA THR A 159 -11.89 -9.79 4.67
C THR A 159 -13.14 -9.41 5.45
N ARG A 160 -13.04 -8.40 6.33
CA ARG A 160 -14.17 -7.89 7.12
C ARG A 160 -14.41 -6.42 6.80
N ARG A 161 -15.69 -6.04 6.84
CA ARG A 161 -16.12 -4.64 6.91
C ARG A 161 -15.71 -4.05 8.26
N SER A 162 -15.52 -2.74 8.29
CA SER A 162 -15.24 -1.98 9.50
C SER A 162 -15.96 -0.65 9.46
N VAL A 163 -16.25 -0.09 10.63
CA VAL A 163 -16.72 1.28 10.74
C VAL A 163 -15.55 2.22 10.40
N ASP A 164 -15.77 3.12 9.46
CA ASP A 164 -14.83 4.20 9.17
C ASP A 164 -14.86 5.20 10.34
N PRO A 165 -13.74 5.42 11.06
CA PRO A 165 -13.72 6.28 12.24
C PRO A 165 -13.99 7.76 11.94
N LEU A 166 -13.82 8.20 10.69
CA LEU A 166 -14.06 9.60 10.31
C LEU A 166 -15.52 9.87 9.94
N THR A 167 -16.20 8.89 9.36
CA THR A 167 -17.53 9.08 8.76
C THR A 167 -18.63 8.24 9.43
N GLY A 168 -18.27 7.24 10.25
CA GLY A 168 -19.20 6.29 10.86
C GLY A 168 -19.78 5.25 9.89
N VAL A 169 -19.50 5.35 8.60
CA VAL A 169 -20.02 4.45 7.57
C VAL A 169 -19.33 3.09 7.65
N ILE A 170 -20.11 2.01 7.56
CA ILE A 170 -19.58 0.65 7.47
C ILE A 170 -19.15 0.36 6.04
N ARG A 171 -17.85 0.13 5.85
CA ARG A 171 -17.25 -0.10 4.54
C ARG A 171 -16.09 -1.09 4.63
N ARG A 172 -15.68 -1.66 3.50
CA ARG A 172 -14.42 -2.42 3.44
C ARG A 172 -13.25 -1.46 3.28
N HIS A 173 -12.26 -1.62 4.14
CA HIS A 173 -10.97 -1.00 3.96
C HIS A 173 -10.08 -1.85 3.04
N HIS A 174 -8.93 -1.33 2.62
CA HIS A 174 -7.94 -2.16 1.96
C HIS A 174 -7.33 -3.19 2.93
N TRP A 175 -6.66 -4.20 2.37
CA TRP A 175 -5.94 -5.23 3.09
C TRP A 175 -4.94 -4.63 4.07
N TYR A 176 -4.87 -5.18 5.28
CA TYR A 176 -4.03 -4.63 6.34
C TYR A 176 -2.56 -4.87 6.05
N ASP A 177 -1.74 -3.83 6.24
CA ASP A 177 -0.32 -3.87 5.90
C ASP A 177 0.50 -4.78 6.82
N THR A 178 0.01 -4.98 8.04
CA THR A 178 0.56 -5.90 9.05
C THR A 178 0.50 -7.34 8.59
N ASN A 179 -0.55 -7.73 7.84
CA ASN A 179 -0.70 -9.08 7.30
C ASN A 179 0.41 -9.40 6.31
N VAL A 180 0.70 -8.48 5.38
CA VAL A 180 1.79 -8.63 4.39
C VAL A 180 3.13 -8.68 5.11
N SER A 181 3.34 -7.79 6.07
CA SER A 181 4.60 -7.73 6.83
C SER A 181 4.84 -9.01 7.64
N ARG A 182 3.79 -9.58 8.23
CA ARG A 182 3.84 -10.86 8.95
C ARG A 182 4.11 -12.02 8.00
N ALA A 183 3.44 -12.08 6.86
CA ALA A 183 3.63 -13.12 5.86
C ALA A 183 5.06 -13.15 5.31
N ILE A 184 5.66 -11.98 5.03
CA ILE A 184 7.07 -11.90 4.62
C ILE A 184 7.98 -12.42 5.72
N ARG A 185 7.80 -12.00 6.98
CA ARG A 185 8.63 -12.50 8.09
C ARG A 185 8.53 -14.01 8.25
N GLN A 186 7.33 -14.58 8.09
CA GLN A 186 7.14 -16.03 8.13
C GLN A 186 7.89 -16.73 7.00
N SER A 187 7.81 -16.20 5.78
CA SER A 187 8.53 -16.76 4.64
C SER A 187 10.06 -16.68 4.83
N VAL A 188 10.59 -15.56 5.35
CA VAL A 188 12.01 -15.40 5.68
C VAL A 188 12.46 -16.46 6.67
N TYR A 189 11.67 -16.69 7.73
CA TYR A 189 11.94 -17.71 8.73
C TYR A 189 12.02 -19.11 8.10
N ASN A 190 11.11 -19.44 7.18
CA ASN A 190 11.06 -20.74 6.51
C ASN A 190 12.21 -20.95 5.50
N THR A 191 12.75 -19.86 4.94
CA THR A 191 13.70 -19.91 3.81
C THR A 191 15.16 -19.75 4.22
N ARG A 192 15.44 -19.60 5.54
CA ARG A 192 16.79 -19.40 6.10
C ARG A 192 17.56 -18.23 5.47
N ILE A 193 16.85 -17.23 4.95
CA ILE A 193 17.47 -16.00 4.44
C ILE A 193 17.98 -15.19 5.63
N ASN A 194 19.31 -15.05 5.73
CA ASN A 194 19.96 -14.37 6.86
C ASN A 194 19.85 -12.83 6.81
N LYS A 195 19.41 -12.27 5.68
CA LYS A 195 19.25 -10.82 5.49
C LYS A 195 18.00 -10.31 6.24
N GLN A 196 18.05 -9.08 6.73
CA GLN A 196 16.87 -8.43 7.30
C GLN A 196 15.90 -8.02 6.18
N VAL A 197 14.93 -8.88 5.89
CA VAL A 197 13.94 -8.67 4.82
C VAL A 197 12.65 -8.08 5.38
N GLY A 198 12.18 -7.03 4.72
CA GLY A 198 10.83 -6.50 4.87
C GLY A 198 10.22 -6.16 3.53
N VAL A 199 9.02 -5.58 3.53
CA VAL A 199 8.30 -5.20 2.29
C VAL A 199 9.12 -4.24 1.43
N HIS A 200 9.88 -3.32 2.04
CA HIS A 200 10.73 -2.38 1.31
C HIS A 200 11.91 -3.06 0.63
N THR A 201 12.43 -4.18 1.17
CA THR A 201 13.51 -4.96 0.58
C THR A 201 13.12 -5.45 -0.81
N LEU A 202 11.89 -5.97 -1.00
CA LEU A 202 11.39 -6.40 -2.31
C LEU A 202 11.43 -5.29 -3.36
N ARG A 203 11.00 -4.08 -2.99
CA ARG A 203 11.07 -2.91 -3.87
C ARG A 203 12.51 -2.52 -4.19
N HIS A 204 13.41 -2.56 -3.21
CA HIS A 204 14.82 -2.24 -3.43
C HIS A 204 15.48 -3.27 -4.36
N SER A 205 15.18 -4.56 -4.18
CA SER A 205 15.63 -5.62 -5.09
C SER A 205 15.14 -5.38 -6.51
N PHE A 206 13.86 -5.04 -6.71
CA PHE A 206 13.33 -4.69 -8.04
C PHE A 206 14.14 -3.58 -8.72
N ALA A 207 14.34 -2.47 -8.03
CA ALA A 207 15.08 -1.34 -8.59
C ALA A 207 16.53 -1.72 -8.93
N THR A 208 17.15 -2.59 -8.13
CA THR A 208 18.53 -3.06 -8.35
C THR A 208 18.61 -4.04 -9.52
N HIS A 209 17.60 -4.89 -9.72
CA HIS A 209 17.57 -5.87 -10.81
C HIS A 209 17.21 -5.27 -12.18
N LEU A 210 16.82 -3.99 -12.22
CA LEU A 210 16.56 -3.25 -13.46
C LEU A 210 17.76 -2.40 -13.93
N LEU A 211 18.80 -2.28 -13.11
CA LEU A 211 20.07 -1.63 -13.47
C LEU A 211 20.97 -2.63 -14.19
#